data_AF-A0A3B9JDV0-F1
#
_entry.id   AF-A0A3B9JDV0-F1
#
_cell.length_a   1.000
_cell.length_b   1.000
_cell.length_c   1.000
_cell.angle_alpha   90.00
_cell.angle_beta   90.00
_cell.angle_gamma   90.00
#
_symmetry.space_group_name_H-M   'P 1'
#
loop_
_entity.id
_entity.type
_entity.pdbx_description
1 polymer ?
#
loop_
_entity_poly.entity_id
_entity_poly.type
_entity_poly.pdbx_seq_one_letter_code
_entity_poly.pdbx_strand_id
1 'polypeptide(L)'
;SIYGEGQGGDAPESYGLFANWVNTHVEAPNAEEMPFLIVFGDITMHKTVPAGQINHYLGDKTQDADAIAEWQQVARKWNTWFLRRPTGQPGDQVDQQWSEAIGAQKIIRIEDEQRAVDYALGLIARSWGYFGDFQENMRARQDEVKVEQVSKVIKMICPTCGGPIPTSASGLFKCGYCGTTLKLS
;
A
#
# COMPACT_ATOMS: atom_id res chain seq x y z
N SER A 1 -15.39 11.64 15.03
CA SER A 1 -14.11 11.65 14.30
C SER A 1 -13.25 10.53 14.86
N ILE A 2 -12.89 9.53 14.06
CA ILE A 2 -11.87 8.55 14.44
C ILE A 2 -10.53 9.24 14.12
N TYR A 3 -9.74 9.52 15.13
CA TYR A 3 -8.39 10.04 14.94
C TYR A 3 -7.51 8.85 14.56
N GLY A 4 -7.00 8.83 13.33
CA GLY A 4 -6.02 7.83 12.88
C GLY A 4 -4.64 8.02 13.49
N GLU A 5 -4.44 9.09 14.25
CA GLU A 5 -3.22 9.38 14.99
C GLU A 5 -3.37 8.82 16.42
N GLY A 6 -2.76 7.66 16.67
CA GLY A 6 -2.46 7.25 18.04
C GLY A 6 -1.63 8.34 18.73
N GLN A 7 -1.70 8.44 20.06
CA GLN A 7 -1.04 9.49 20.85
C GLN A 7 0.50 9.48 20.84
N GLY A 8 1.16 8.98 19.80
CA GLY A 8 2.62 8.83 19.75
C GLY A 8 3.09 7.90 20.87
N GLY A 9 2.92 6.60 20.66
CA GLY A 9 3.54 5.56 21.49
C GLY A 9 4.67 4.89 20.73
N ASP A 10 5.67 4.37 21.46
CA ASP A 10 6.61 3.40 20.89
C ASP A 10 5.86 2.20 20.31
N ALA A 11 6.46 1.56 19.30
CA ALA A 11 5.95 0.36 18.65
C ALA A 11 5.32 -0.64 19.65
N PRO A 12 4.26 -1.37 19.28
CA PRO A 12 3.57 -1.36 17.98
C PRO A 12 2.42 -0.33 17.86
N GLU A 13 1.95 -0.06 16.63
CA GLU A 13 0.79 0.80 16.35
C GLU A 13 -0.53 0.02 16.12
N SER A 14 -1.66 0.73 16.17
CA SER A 14 -3.02 0.17 16.05
C SER A 14 -3.49 -0.09 14.60
N TYR A 15 -2.59 -0.44 13.67
CA TYR A 15 -2.97 -0.73 12.27
C TYR A 15 -4.01 -1.84 12.13
N GLY A 16 -4.03 -2.82 13.05
CA GLY A 16 -5.05 -3.86 13.05
C GLY A 16 -6.47 -3.32 13.29
N LEU A 17 -6.63 -2.31 14.15
CA LEU A 17 -7.93 -1.67 14.38
C LEU A 17 -8.42 -0.94 13.13
N PHE A 18 -7.50 -0.27 12.43
CA PHE A 18 -7.80 0.35 11.13
C PHE A 18 -8.23 -0.68 10.09
N ALA A 19 -7.50 -1.81 9.98
CA ALA A 19 -7.88 -2.88 9.05
C ALA A 19 -9.27 -3.45 9.36
N ASN A 20 -9.58 -3.68 10.64
CA ASN A 20 -10.91 -4.13 11.07
C ASN A 20 -11.99 -3.11 10.67
N TRP A 21 -11.78 -1.82 10.92
CA TRP A 21 -12.70 -0.77 10.49
C TRP A 21 -12.90 -0.75 8.96
N VAL A 22 -11.84 -0.89 8.16
CA VAL A 22 -11.95 -1.00 6.70
C VAL A 22 -12.80 -2.21 6.31
N ASN A 23 -12.60 -3.35 6.97
CA ASN A 23 -13.34 -4.58 6.66
C ASN A 23 -14.83 -4.51 7.00
N THR A 24 -15.22 -3.73 8.01
CA THR A 24 -16.59 -3.70 8.55
C THR A 24 -17.39 -2.44 8.20
N HIS A 25 -16.73 -1.31 7.90
CA HIS A 25 -17.39 -0.01 7.73
C HIS A 25 -17.14 0.66 6.37
N VAL A 26 -16.20 0.16 5.58
CA VAL A 26 -15.85 0.79 4.30
C VAL A 26 -16.32 -0.09 3.16
N GLU A 27 -17.17 0.48 2.31
CA GLU A 27 -17.69 -0.17 1.11
C GLU A 27 -17.39 0.69 -0.12
N ALA A 28 -17.10 0.03 -1.24
CA ALA A 28 -16.95 0.65 -2.55
C ALA A 28 -17.83 -0.09 -3.58
N PRO A 29 -19.16 -0.09 -3.41
CA PRO A 29 -20.07 -0.99 -4.14
C PRO A 29 -20.12 -0.72 -5.66
N ASN A 30 -19.73 0.48 -6.08
CA ASN A 30 -19.76 0.91 -7.47
C ASN A 30 -18.35 0.92 -8.12
N ALA A 31 -17.34 0.37 -7.44
CA ALA A 31 -16.00 0.31 -8.01
C ALA A 31 -15.93 -0.81 -9.07
N GLU A 32 -15.61 -0.45 -10.31
CA GLU A 32 -15.44 -1.41 -11.41
C GLU A 32 -14.16 -2.26 -11.24
N GLU A 33 -13.14 -1.66 -10.64
CA GLU A 33 -11.88 -2.31 -10.26
C GLU A 33 -11.69 -2.28 -8.75
N MET A 34 -10.77 -3.10 -8.26
CA MET A 34 -10.41 -3.13 -6.85
C MET A 34 -9.92 -1.75 -6.38
N PRO A 35 -10.57 -1.12 -5.39
CA PRO A 35 -10.19 0.21 -4.94
C PRO A 35 -8.81 0.21 -4.27
N PHE A 36 -8.07 1.32 -4.37
CA PHE A 36 -6.74 1.44 -3.78
C PHE A 36 -6.81 1.74 -2.29
N LEU A 37 -5.94 1.08 -1.53
CA LEU A 37 -5.63 1.46 -0.16
C LEU A 37 -4.11 1.58 -0.02
N ILE A 38 -3.64 2.80 0.23
CA ILE A 38 -2.21 3.09 0.35
C ILE A 38 -1.93 3.50 1.80
N VAL A 39 -1.07 2.75 2.45
CA VAL A 39 -0.70 2.95 3.86
C VAL A 39 0.75 3.40 3.92
N PHE A 40 1.00 4.51 4.60
CA PHE A 40 2.35 4.97 4.89
C PHE A 40 2.70 4.60 6.32
N GLY A 41 3.90 4.09 6.55
CA GLY A 41 4.32 3.77 7.91
C GLY A 41 5.78 3.38 8.03
N ASP A 42 6.27 3.41 9.27
CA ASP A 42 7.62 3.04 9.67
C ASP A 42 7.66 2.02 10.81
N ILE A 43 6.54 1.39 11.19
CA ILE A 43 6.48 0.61 12.41
C ILE A 43 5.61 -0.65 12.30
N THR A 44 5.81 -1.56 13.25
CA THR A 44 5.03 -2.79 13.40
C THR A 44 3.63 -2.50 13.95
N MET A 45 2.72 -3.45 13.78
CA MET A 45 1.38 -3.44 14.33
C MET A 45 1.24 -4.40 15.52
N HIS A 46 0.35 -4.10 16.45
CA HIS A 46 -0.03 -5.05 17.49
C HIS A 46 -0.63 -6.31 16.84
N LYS A 47 -0.26 -7.50 17.31
CA LYS A 47 -0.77 -8.77 16.75
C LYS A 47 -2.26 -8.97 17.00
N THR A 48 -2.75 -8.49 18.13
CA THR A 48 -4.15 -8.65 18.54
C THR A 48 -4.78 -7.28 18.72
N VAL A 49 -5.99 -7.12 18.18
CA VAL A 49 -6.86 -5.96 18.41
C VAL A 49 -7.90 -6.38 19.46
N PRO A 50 -7.85 -5.86 20.69
CA PRO A 50 -8.80 -6.26 21.72
C PRO A 50 -10.24 -5.86 21.37
N ALA A 51 -11.20 -6.75 21.61
CA ALA A 51 -12.64 -6.52 21.44
C ALA A 51 -13.11 -5.26 22.15
N GLY A 52 -12.56 -5.00 23.34
CA GLY A 52 -12.84 -3.79 24.11
C GLY A 52 -12.46 -2.51 23.37
N GLN A 53 -11.34 -2.50 22.63
CA GLN A 53 -10.94 -1.36 21.80
C GLN A 53 -11.83 -1.21 20.58
N ILE A 54 -12.17 -2.33 19.92
CA ILE A 54 -13.08 -2.33 18.77
C ILE A 54 -14.44 -1.75 19.16
N ASN A 55 -15.03 -2.24 20.26
CA ASN A 55 -16.29 -1.72 20.77
C ASN A 55 -16.18 -0.25 21.22
N HIS A 56 -15.08 0.14 21.87
CA HIS A 56 -14.90 1.51 22.36
C HIS A 56 -14.79 2.53 21.22
N TYR A 57 -14.02 2.22 20.18
CA TYR A 57 -13.72 3.17 19.09
C TYR A 57 -14.64 3.04 17.88
N LEU A 58 -15.10 1.83 17.55
CA LEU A 58 -15.91 1.56 16.36
C LEU A 58 -17.38 1.30 16.71
N GLY A 59 -17.69 0.94 17.97
CA GLY A 59 -19.05 0.57 18.39
C GLY A 59 -19.43 -0.87 18.08
N ASP A 60 -18.50 -1.65 17.52
CA ASP A 60 -18.71 -3.03 17.11
C ASP A 60 -18.59 -4.00 18.30
N LYS A 61 -19.63 -4.81 18.49
CA LYS A 61 -19.61 -5.90 19.49
C LYS A 61 -19.05 -7.16 18.85
N THR A 62 -17.77 -7.41 19.06
CA THR A 62 -17.04 -8.54 18.48
C THR A 62 -16.08 -9.19 19.49
N GLN A 63 -15.33 -10.19 19.04
CA GLN A 63 -14.22 -10.80 19.76
C GLN A 63 -12.89 -10.10 19.40
N ASP A 64 -11.82 -10.47 20.10
CA ASP A 64 -10.48 -10.02 19.75
C ASP A 64 -10.17 -10.42 18.30
N ALA A 65 -9.58 -9.50 17.54
CA ALA A 65 -9.20 -9.74 16.15
C ALA A 65 -7.69 -9.94 16.00
N ASP A 66 -7.29 -10.79 15.06
CA ASP A 66 -5.89 -10.92 14.65
C ASP A 66 -5.57 -9.87 13.58
N ALA A 67 -4.62 -8.98 13.87
CA ALA A 67 -4.33 -7.85 13.00
C ALA A 67 -3.80 -8.28 11.62
N ILE A 68 -3.03 -9.37 11.54
CA ILE A 68 -2.49 -9.88 10.28
C ILE A 68 -3.63 -10.45 9.44
N ALA A 69 -4.52 -11.23 10.05
CA ALA A 69 -5.70 -11.77 9.38
C ALA A 69 -6.63 -10.65 8.86
N GLU A 70 -6.81 -9.58 9.64
CA GLU A 70 -7.57 -8.40 9.21
C GLU A 70 -6.96 -7.75 7.97
N TRP A 71 -5.64 -7.52 7.96
CA TRP A 71 -4.94 -6.98 6.79
C TRP A 71 -4.97 -7.90 5.58
N GLN A 72 -4.86 -9.20 5.77
CA GLN A 72 -5.02 -10.19 4.70
C GLN A 72 -6.42 -10.15 4.10
N GLN A 73 -7.45 -9.90 4.92
CA GLN A 73 -8.82 -9.71 4.42
C GLN A 73 -8.94 -8.39 3.65
N VAL A 74 -8.34 -7.30 4.14
CA VAL A 74 -8.29 -6.01 3.43
C VAL A 74 -7.63 -6.19 2.07
N ALA A 75 -6.46 -6.83 2.00
CA ALA A 75 -5.71 -7.05 0.76
C ALA A 75 -6.42 -7.95 -0.28
N ARG A 76 -7.48 -8.67 0.11
CA ARG A 76 -8.35 -9.41 -0.82
C ARG A 76 -9.42 -8.52 -1.46
N LYS A 77 -9.81 -7.43 -0.81
CA LYS A 77 -10.87 -6.51 -1.26
C LYS A 77 -10.34 -5.19 -1.81
N TRP A 78 -9.11 -4.83 -1.46
CA TRP A 78 -8.45 -3.58 -1.79
C TRP A 78 -7.08 -3.85 -2.44
N ASN A 79 -6.72 -3.02 -3.42
CA ASN A 79 -5.37 -3.02 -3.99
C ASN A 79 -4.45 -2.31 -3.00
N THR A 80 -4.05 -3.07 -1.98
CA THR A 80 -3.35 -2.56 -0.80
C THR A 80 -1.85 -2.45 -1.04
N TRP A 81 -1.27 -1.32 -0.66
CA TRP A 81 0.16 -1.06 -0.72
C TRP A 81 0.65 -0.47 0.60
N PHE A 82 1.82 -0.93 1.06
CA PHE A 82 2.52 -0.33 2.19
C PHE A 82 3.75 0.43 1.69
N LEU A 83 3.71 1.75 1.83
CA LEU A 83 4.82 2.64 1.49
C LEU A 83 5.67 2.86 2.75
N ARG A 84 6.73 2.05 2.84
CA ARG A 84 7.70 2.00 3.93
C ARG A 84 8.55 3.27 3.91
N ARG A 85 8.40 4.12 4.91
CA ARG A 85 9.24 5.32 5.13
C ARG A 85 10.74 4.95 5.15
N PRO A 86 11.65 5.89 4.82
CA PRO A 86 13.11 5.68 4.77
C PRO A 86 13.75 5.53 6.17
N THR A 87 13.17 4.70 7.02
CA THR A 87 13.69 4.32 8.33
C THR A 87 13.95 2.82 8.38
N GLY A 88 14.69 2.36 9.39
CA GLY A 88 15.00 0.93 9.56
C GLY A 88 15.89 0.36 8.46
N GLN A 89 15.97 -0.96 8.36
CA GLN A 89 16.81 -1.69 7.40
C GLN A 89 15.94 -2.60 6.52
N PRO A 90 16.28 -2.81 5.24
CA PRO A 90 15.55 -3.77 4.41
C PRO A 90 15.51 -5.16 5.05
N GLY A 91 14.34 -5.77 5.12
CA GLY A 91 14.12 -7.06 5.75
C GLY A 91 14.04 -7.04 7.28
N ASP A 92 13.92 -5.86 7.89
CA ASP A 92 13.67 -5.72 9.33
C ASP A 92 12.29 -6.27 9.76
N GLN A 93 11.98 -6.18 11.05
CA GLN A 93 10.74 -6.71 11.60
C GLN A 93 9.49 -6.04 11.01
N VAL A 94 9.58 -4.78 10.56
CA VAL A 94 8.46 -4.09 9.94
C VAL A 94 8.23 -4.65 8.54
N ASP A 95 9.29 -4.78 7.75
CA ASP A 95 9.21 -5.41 6.42
C ASP A 95 8.66 -6.84 6.53
N GLN A 96 9.12 -7.62 7.52
CA GLN A 96 8.65 -8.99 7.75
C GLN A 96 7.16 -9.04 8.10
N GLN A 97 6.71 -8.23 9.07
CA GLN A 97 5.32 -8.26 9.51
C GLN A 97 4.36 -7.75 8.42
N TRP A 98 4.72 -6.69 7.70
CA TRP A 98 3.91 -6.21 6.58
C TRP A 98 3.94 -7.18 5.39
N SER A 99 5.04 -7.92 5.21
CA SER A 99 5.11 -8.95 4.16
C SER A 99 4.14 -10.09 4.44
N GLU A 100 3.97 -10.45 5.71
CA GLU A 100 2.98 -11.44 6.16
C GLU A 100 1.54 -10.92 5.99
N ALA A 101 1.33 -9.62 6.24
CA ALA A 101 0.02 -8.97 6.20
C ALA A 101 -0.52 -8.78 4.77
N ILE A 102 0.30 -8.30 3.84
CA ILE A 102 -0.16 -7.88 2.49
C ILE A 102 0.67 -8.45 1.33
N GLY A 103 1.73 -9.22 1.62
CA GLY A 103 2.68 -9.75 0.65
C GLY A 103 3.89 -8.84 0.46
N ALA A 104 5.09 -9.42 0.45
CA ALA A 104 6.36 -8.69 0.35
C ALA A 104 6.45 -7.78 -0.89
N GLN A 105 5.86 -8.21 -2.00
CA GLN A 105 5.84 -7.47 -3.26
C GLN A 105 4.94 -6.22 -3.24
N LYS A 106 4.10 -6.07 -2.20
CA LYS A 106 3.23 -4.91 -1.95
C LYS A 106 3.85 -3.88 -1.01
N ILE A 107 5.11 -4.10 -0.63
CA ILE A 107 5.90 -3.15 0.16
C ILE A 107 6.79 -2.35 -0.78
N ILE A 108 6.66 -1.03 -0.75
CA ILE A 108 7.53 -0.11 -1.48
C ILE A 108 8.26 0.76 -0.48
N ARG A 109 9.58 0.70 -0.52
CA ARG A 109 10.41 1.61 0.26
C ARG A 109 10.50 2.95 -0.45
N ILE A 110 10.04 3.99 0.22
CA ILE A 110 10.18 5.36 -0.25
C ILE A 110 11.55 5.88 0.18
N GLU A 111 12.32 6.43 -0.75
CA GLU A 111 13.66 6.97 -0.49
C GLU A 111 13.60 8.41 0.04
N ASP A 112 12.55 9.14 -0.35
CA ASP A 112 12.33 10.55 -0.05
C ASP A 112 10.88 10.73 0.43
N GLU A 113 10.70 11.00 1.73
CA GLU A 113 9.38 11.16 2.33
C GLU A 113 8.58 12.32 1.73
N GLN A 114 9.26 13.36 1.24
CA GLN A 114 8.60 14.48 0.58
C GLN A 114 7.88 14.04 -0.72
N ARG A 115 8.16 12.82 -1.19
CA ARG A 115 7.61 12.21 -2.40
C ARG A 115 6.63 11.09 -2.13
N ALA A 116 6.27 10.83 -0.87
CA ALA A 116 5.30 9.81 -0.50
C ALA A 116 4.03 9.85 -1.39
N VAL A 117 3.50 11.04 -1.64
CA VAL A 117 2.34 11.25 -2.52
C VAL A 117 2.66 10.96 -3.98
N ASP A 118 3.83 11.36 -4.49
CA ASP A 118 4.24 11.08 -5.87
C ASP A 118 4.36 9.55 -6.10
N TYR A 119 4.87 8.78 -5.13
CA TYR A 119 4.88 7.31 -5.22
C TYR A 119 3.46 6.71 -5.27
N ALA A 120 2.56 7.19 -4.41
CA ALA A 120 1.18 6.72 -4.37
C ALA A 120 0.43 7.03 -5.67
N LEU A 121 0.52 8.26 -6.17
CA LEU A 121 -0.10 8.67 -7.43
C LEU A 121 0.50 7.92 -8.62
N GLY A 122 1.81 7.68 -8.62
CA GLY A 122 2.46 6.90 -9.68
C GLY A 122 1.95 5.46 -9.74
N LEU A 123 1.70 4.81 -8.59
CA LEU A 123 1.10 3.46 -8.55
C LEU A 123 -0.30 3.44 -9.16
N ILE A 124 -1.14 4.40 -8.77
CA ILE A 124 -2.52 4.53 -9.24
C ILE A 124 -2.52 4.81 -10.75
N ALA A 125 -1.77 5.84 -11.18
CA ALA A 125 -1.63 6.20 -12.58
C ALA A 125 -1.12 5.04 -13.43
N ARG A 126 -0.18 4.26 -12.90
CA ARG A 126 0.31 3.05 -13.57
C ARG A 126 -0.79 2.00 -13.72
N SER A 127 -1.57 1.75 -12.68
CA SER A 127 -2.65 0.77 -12.74
C SER A 127 -3.69 1.12 -13.80
N TRP A 128 -3.99 2.41 -13.95
CA TRP A 128 -4.97 2.90 -14.93
C TRP A 128 -4.38 3.15 -16.33
N GLY A 129 -3.08 2.90 -16.53
CA GLY A 129 -2.43 3.08 -17.83
C GLY A 129 -2.08 4.54 -18.19
N TYR A 130 -2.12 5.46 -17.23
CA TYR A 130 -1.79 6.89 -17.38
C TYR A 130 -0.42 7.24 -16.77
N PHE A 131 0.53 6.30 -16.81
CA PHE A 131 1.83 6.52 -16.17
C PHE A 131 2.65 7.63 -16.84
N GLY A 132 2.57 7.76 -18.17
CA GLY A 132 3.21 8.86 -18.91
C GLY A 132 2.74 10.23 -18.43
N ASP A 133 1.43 10.42 -18.31
CA ASP A 133 0.81 11.66 -17.82
C ASP A 133 1.26 12.00 -16.40
N PHE A 134 1.41 11.00 -15.52
CA PHE A 134 1.99 11.20 -14.20
C PHE A 134 3.43 11.74 -14.30
N GLN A 135 4.27 11.15 -15.16
CA GLN A 135 5.66 11.60 -15.33
C GLN A 135 5.74 13.03 -15.88
N GLU A 136 4.89 13.37 -16.85
CA GLU A 136 4.81 14.74 -17.40
C GLU A 136 4.38 15.77 -16.35
N ASN A 137 3.36 15.45 -15.56
CA ASN A 137 2.93 16.30 -14.45
C ASN A 137 4.00 16.47 -13.35
N MET A 138 4.82 15.44 -13.14
CA MET A 138 5.94 15.50 -12.21
C MET A 138 7.08 16.38 -12.76
N ARG A 139 7.42 16.29 -14.05
CA ARG A 139 8.42 17.14 -14.73
C ARG A 139 8.08 18.62 -14.70
N ALA A 140 6.79 18.96 -14.61
CA ALA A 140 6.37 20.36 -14.45
C ALA A 140 6.81 20.97 -13.09
N ARG A 141 7.15 20.13 -12.10
CA ARG A 141 7.46 20.53 -10.72
C ARG A 141 8.85 20.09 -10.26
N GLN A 142 9.49 19.14 -10.94
CA GLN A 142 10.71 18.45 -10.52
C GLN A 142 11.68 18.28 -11.69
N ASP A 143 12.97 18.12 -11.39
CA ASP A 143 13.98 17.77 -12.38
C ASP A 143 13.85 16.30 -12.86
N GLU A 144 14.46 16.00 -14.01
CA GLU A 144 14.38 14.66 -14.62
C GLU A 144 15.00 13.58 -13.74
N VAL A 145 16.00 13.91 -12.93
CA VAL A 145 16.65 12.96 -12.02
C VAL A 145 15.65 12.47 -10.98
N LYS A 146 14.88 13.38 -10.38
CA LYS A 146 13.85 13.05 -9.38
C LYS A 146 12.69 12.28 -10.01
N VAL A 147 12.27 12.67 -11.22
CA VAL A 147 11.23 11.94 -11.97
C VAL A 147 11.66 10.50 -12.22
N GLU A 148 12.89 10.28 -12.68
CA GLU A 148 13.40 8.94 -12.96
C GLU A 148 13.57 8.12 -11.66
N GLN A 149 14.04 8.71 -10.56
CA GLN A 149 14.16 8.04 -9.26
C GLN A 149 12.83 7.44 -8.79
N VAL A 150 11.77 8.26 -8.75
CA VAL A 150 10.43 7.79 -8.34
C VAL A 150 9.86 6.81 -9.37
N SER A 151 10.00 7.11 -10.65
CA SER A 151 9.42 6.31 -11.73
C SER A 151 10.03 4.91 -11.80
N LYS A 152 11.35 4.78 -11.60
CA LYS A 152 12.07 3.52 -11.75
C LYS A 152 11.49 2.43 -10.85
N VAL A 153 11.29 2.73 -9.56
CA VAL A 153 10.72 1.78 -8.59
C VAL A 153 9.35 1.32 -9.06
N ILE A 154 8.51 2.27 -9.47
CA ILE A 154 7.13 2.00 -9.87
C ILE A 154 7.07 1.22 -11.18
N LYS A 155 7.97 1.48 -12.16
CA LYS A 155 8.08 0.83 -13.49
C LYS A 155 8.46 -0.65 -13.44
N MET A 156 9.08 -1.10 -12.36
CA MET A 156 9.58 -2.48 -12.25
C MET A 156 8.59 -3.45 -11.59
N ILE A 157 7.38 -3.00 -11.21
CA ILE A 157 6.41 -3.83 -10.47
C ILE A 157 5.01 -3.81 -11.11
N CYS A 158 4.31 -4.94 -11.10
CA CYS A 158 2.92 -5.00 -11.52
C CYS A 158 2.04 -4.17 -10.56
N PRO A 159 1.29 -3.17 -11.05
CA PRO A 159 0.45 -2.32 -10.20
C PRO A 159 -0.73 -3.08 -9.58
N THR A 160 -1.07 -4.26 -10.11
CA THR A 160 -2.15 -5.11 -9.59
C THR A 160 -1.66 -6.03 -8.47
N CYS A 161 -0.54 -6.73 -8.65
CA CYS A 161 -0.10 -7.75 -7.69
C CYS A 161 1.26 -7.51 -7.04
N GLY A 162 2.03 -6.52 -7.48
CA GLY A 162 3.41 -6.25 -7.03
C GLY A 162 4.48 -7.12 -7.67
N GLY A 163 4.11 -8.15 -8.45
CA GLY A 163 5.06 -9.04 -9.11
C GLY A 163 6.02 -8.28 -10.05
N PRO A 164 7.31 -8.67 -10.12
CA PRO A 164 8.30 -7.96 -10.92
C PRO A 164 7.98 -7.95 -12.41
N ILE A 165 8.32 -6.84 -13.06
CA ILE A 165 8.25 -6.64 -14.51
C ILE A 165 9.68 -6.54 -15.05
N PRO A 166 10.07 -7.37 -16.03
CA PRO A 166 11.37 -7.27 -16.67
C PRO A 166 11.60 -5.88 -17.29
N THR A 167 12.81 -5.33 -17.14
CA THR A 167 13.16 -4.02 -17.73
C THR A 167 13.13 -4.00 -19.25
N SER A 168 13.18 -5.16 -19.90
CA SER A 168 13.04 -5.33 -21.35
C SER A 168 11.59 -5.42 -21.83
N ALA A 169 10.60 -5.44 -20.93
CA ALA A 169 9.20 -5.56 -21.31
C ALA A 169 8.67 -4.23 -21.89
N SER A 170 7.96 -4.31 -23.01
CA SER A 170 7.39 -3.17 -23.73
C SER A 170 6.06 -3.54 -24.39
N GLY A 171 5.18 -2.56 -24.63
CA GLY A 171 3.88 -2.81 -25.28
C GLY A 171 2.92 -3.57 -24.37
N LEU A 172 2.17 -4.53 -24.90
CA LEU A 172 1.27 -5.36 -24.08
C LEU A 172 2.05 -6.44 -23.36
N PHE A 173 2.12 -6.35 -22.04
CA PHE A 173 2.81 -7.31 -21.18
C PHE A 173 1.82 -8.04 -20.28
N LYS A 174 1.82 -9.38 -20.31
CA LYS A 174 1.02 -10.20 -19.39
C LYS A 174 1.85 -10.56 -18.16
N CYS A 175 1.41 -10.13 -16.98
CA CYS A 175 2.07 -10.44 -15.72
C CYS A 175 2.04 -11.95 -15.44
N GLY A 176 3.21 -12.58 -15.30
CA GLY A 176 3.30 -14.01 -14.99
C GLY A 176 2.78 -14.42 -13.61
N TYR A 177 2.62 -13.46 -12.68
CA TYR A 177 2.19 -13.72 -11.30
C TYR A 177 0.67 -13.66 -11.12
N CYS A 178 0.00 -12.67 -11.72
CA CYS A 178 -1.46 -12.50 -11.57
C CYS A 178 -2.25 -12.59 -12.88
N GLY A 179 -1.57 -12.74 -14.03
CA GLY A 179 -2.22 -12.84 -15.33
C GLY A 179 -2.75 -11.53 -15.93
N THR A 180 -2.70 -10.41 -15.19
CA THR A 180 -3.11 -9.09 -15.68
C THR A 180 -2.27 -8.66 -16.88
N THR A 181 -2.92 -8.13 -17.92
CA THR A 181 -2.25 -7.51 -19.06
C THR A 181 -2.07 -6.01 -18.81
N LEU A 182 -0.84 -5.54 -18.88
CA LEU A 182 -0.45 -4.15 -18.71
C LEU A 182 -0.05 -3.55 -20.05
N LYS A 183 -0.39 -2.28 -20.27
CA LYS A 183 0.19 -1.48 -21.37
C LYS A 183 1.45 -0.78 -20.84
N LEU A 184 2.61 -1.22 -21.31
CA LEU A 184 3.90 -0.64 -20.97
C LEU A 184 4.32 0.35 -22.06
N SER A 185 4.66 1.58 -21.63
CA SER A 185 5.17 2.67 -22.46
C SER A 185 6.67 2.82 -22.32
#